data_AF-A0A0G1LLC5-F1
#
_entry.id   AF-A0A0G1LLC5-F1
#
_cell.length_a   1.000
_cell.length_b   1.000
_cell.length_c   1.000
_cell.angle_alpha   90.00
_cell.angle_beta   90.00
_cell.angle_gamma   90.00
#
_symmetry.space_group_name_H-M   'P 1'
#
loop_
_entity.id
_entity.type
_entity.pdbx_description
1 polymer ?
#
loop_
_entity_poly.entity_id
_entity_poly.type
_entity_poly.pdbx_seq_one_letter_code
_entity_poly.pdbx_strand_id
1 'polypeptide(L)'
;MFKREKVLVPATSGQVGEVAGALIGEMNFSKEEARAIIGNMGVFRKSARQFYAQFRINSVPDFSSDLTRWEGNYGKLFGLKQKPDLSAVRIPEKPEGIGPMRLIVVVLMDWMEERPFFHTQKALEEHFPCWQYTGDLDKEFTINDRHPKNGSYAVWVKDVQEAGEEFANKSVDDLVAEQYTGITVLERQLLEADVFFQKGEHLDRQNVTLCSGSRSRDGCVPSAFWLDRFRVRWCGASGRDPHLRSRRVWA
;
A
#
# COMPACT_ATOMS: atom_id res chain seq x y z
N MET A 1 -25.93 11.53 -19.29
CA MET A 1 -26.22 12.41 -18.14
C MET A 1 -24.89 12.89 -17.58
N PHE A 2 -24.48 14.13 -17.89
CA PHE A 2 -23.18 14.68 -17.49
C PHE A 2 -23.18 14.97 -15.98
N LYS A 3 -22.32 14.31 -15.19
CA LYS A 3 -22.09 14.68 -13.79
C LYS A 3 -21.31 15.99 -13.76
N ARG A 4 -21.90 17.03 -13.17
CA ARG A 4 -21.22 18.30 -12.87
C ARG A 4 -20.02 18.03 -11.94
N GLU A 5 -18.82 18.38 -12.37
CA GLU A 5 -17.66 18.51 -11.48
C GLU A 5 -18.00 19.52 -10.38
N LYS A 6 -17.83 19.14 -9.11
CA LYS A 6 -17.86 20.10 -8.01
C LYS A 6 -16.55 20.89 -8.05
N VAL A 7 -16.62 22.12 -8.54
CA VAL A 7 -15.53 23.09 -8.45
C VAL A 7 -15.22 23.33 -6.97
N LEU A 8 -13.98 23.07 -6.56
CA LEU A 8 -13.48 23.47 -5.24
C LEU A 8 -13.45 25.00 -5.17
N VAL A 9 -14.32 25.58 -4.36
CA VAL A 9 -14.29 27.01 -4.07
C VAL A 9 -13.26 27.24 -2.97
N PRO A 10 -12.20 28.05 -3.20
CA PRO A 10 -11.23 28.37 -2.17
C PRO A 10 -11.87 29.03 -0.95
N ALA A 11 -11.35 28.74 0.24
CA ALA A 11 -11.75 29.44 1.45
C ALA A 11 -11.49 30.94 1.29
N THR A 12 -12.40 31.77 1.80
CA THR A 12 -12.19 33.22 1.81
C THR A 12 -11.10 33.61 2.80
N SER A 13 -10.48 34.76 2.61
CA SER A 13 -9.48 35.29 3.55
C SER A 13 -10.03 35.42 4.98
N GLY A 14 -11.33 35.65 5.14
CA GLY A 14 -12.01 35.69 6.45
C GLY A 14 -12.04 34.31 7.13
N GLN A 15 -12.41 33.26 6.39
CA GLN A 15 -12.42 31.89 6.92
C GLN A 15 -11.03 31.39 7.30
N VAL A 16 -10.01 31.74 6.51
CA VAL A 16 -8.60 31.44 6.84
C VAL A 16 -8.16 32.21 8.08
N GLY A 17 -8.61 33.47 8.23
CA GLY A 17 -8.32 34.31 9.38
C GLY A 17 -8.88 33.77 10.70
N GLU A 18 -10.10 33.25 10.70
CA GLU A 18 -10.73 32.66 11.89
C GLU A 18 -9.98 31.41 12.39
N VAL A 19 -9.61 30.52 11.48
CA VAL A 19 -8.84 29.30 11.81
C VAL A 19 -7.46 29.65 12.36
N ALA A 20 -6.77 30.61 11.72
CA ALA A 20 -5.47 31.08 12.19
C ALA A 20 -5.58 31.75 13.57
N GLY A 21 -6.62 32.56 13.81
CA GLY A 21 -6.86 33.23 15.08
C GLY A 21 -7.09 32.25 16.24
N ALA A 22 -7.88 31.20 16.02
CA ALA A 22 -8.12 30.16 17.03
C ALA A 22 -6.82 29.44 17.44
N LEU A 23 -5.94 29.14 16.50
CA LEU A 23 -4.66 28.48 16.78
C LEU A 23 -3.65 29.40 17.45
N ILE A 24 -3.55 30.64 16.99
CA ILE A 24 -2.64 31.63 17.59
C ILE A 24 -3.04 31.89 19.05
N GLY A 25 -4.34 31.85 19.38
CA GLY A 25 -4.84 31.99 20.75
C GLY A 25 -4.36 30.89 21.71
N GLU A 26 -4.12 29.68 21.21
CA GLU A 26 -3.62 28.54 21.99
C GLU A 26 -2.07 28.50 22.07
N MET A 27 -1.40 29.21 21.17
CA MET A 27 0.06 29.25 21.08
C MET A 27 0.64 30.33 21.99
N ASN A 28 0.78 30.02 23.28
CA ASN A 28 1.34 30.95 24.26
C ASN A 28 2.88 30.91 24.25
N PHE A 29 3.52 31.60 23.30
CA PHE A 29 4.97 31.66 23.19
C PHE A 29 5.60 32.73 24.09
N SER A 30 6.70 32.38 24.75
CA SER A 30 7.65 33.37 25.27
C SER A 30 8.38 34.09 24.13
N LYS A 31 9.00 35.24 24.46
CA LYS A 31 9.78 36.05 23.50
C LYS A 31 10.98 35.28 22.94
N GLU A 32 11.56 34.41 23.75
CA GLU A 32 12.71 33.56 23.43
C GLU A 32 12.30 32.44 22.46
N GLU A 33 11.16 31.79 22.70
CA GLU A 33 10.61 30.76 21.81
C GLU A 33 10.22 31.35 20.46
N ALA A 34 9.59 32.53 20.45
CA ALA A 34 9.24 33.23 19.21
C ALA A 34 10.49 33.50 18.35
N ARG A 35 11.60 33.94 18.98
CA ARG A 35 12.88 34.17 18.29
C ARG A 35 13.48 32.86 17.75
N ALA A 36 13.43 31.77 18.51
CA ALA A 36 13.91 30.47 18.07
C ALA A 36 13.10 29.91 16.88
N ILE A 37 11.78 30.10 16.90
CA ILE A 37 10.87 29.72 15.81
C ILE A 37 11.17 30.56 14.56
N ILE A 38 11.36 31.87 14.71
CA ILE A 38 11.70 32.76 13.59
C ILE A 38 13.03 32.35 12.94
N GLY A 39 14.03 32.02 13.75
CA GLY A 39 15.31 31.50 13.26
C GLY A 39 15.21 30.17 12.52
N ASN A 40 14.15 29.38 12.77
CA ASN A 40 13.91 28.06 12.19
C ASN A 40 12.58 27.98 11.40
N MET A 41 12.16 29.08 10.79
CA MET A 41 10.83 29.22 10.19
C MET A 41 10.52 28.14 9.13
N GLY A 42 11.53 27.64 8.41
CA GLY A 42 11.37 26.55 7.44
C GLY A 42 10.88 25.24 8.08
N VAL A 43 11.47 24.86 9.23
CA VAL A 43 11.10 23.64 9.99
C VAL A 43 9.74 23.82 10.64
N PHE A 44 9.47 25.00 11.19
CA PHE A 44 8.17 25.33 11.76
C PHE A 44 7.06 25.23 10.71
N ARG A 45 7.24 25.81 9.52
CA ARG A 45 6.28 25.72 8.40
C ARG A 45 6.05 24.28 7.93
N LYS A 46 7.06 23.42 7.97
CA LYS A 46 6.92 21.99 7.62
C LYS A 46 6.10 21.25 8.68
N SER A 47 6.38 21.50 9.95
CA SER A 47 5.69 20.88 11.08
C SER A 47 4.23 21.35 11.18
N ALA A 48 3.99 22.65 10.99
CA ALA A 48 2.64 23.21 10.91
C ALA A 48 1.85 22.58 9.76
N ARG A 49 2.45 22.42 8.57
CA ARG A 49 1.82 21.70 7.44
C ARG A 49 1.43 20.27 7.79
N GLN A 50 2.30 19.53 8.49
CA GLN A 50 2.01 18.17 8.92
C GLN A 50 0.90 18.12 9.96
N PHE A 51 0.88 19.06 10.90
CA PHE A 51 -0.19 19.23 11.88
C PHE A 51 -1.53 19.52 11.19
N TYR A 52 -1.58 20.50 10.27
CA TYR A 52 -2.80 20.83 9.52
C TYR A 52 -3.33 19.66 8.67
N ALA A 53 -2.45 18.78 8.18
CA ALA A 53 -2.88 17.59 7.45
C ALA A 53 -3.74 16.64 8.30
N GLN A 54 -3.57 16.66 9.63
CA GLN A 54 -4.36 15.85 10.57
C GLN A 54 -5.79 16.37 10.76
N PHE A 55 -6.03 17.67 10.51
CA PHE A 55 -7.33 18.33 10.69
C PHE A 55 -8.07 18.60 9.38
N ARG A 56 -7.60 18.06 8.25
CA ARG A 56 -8.36 18.10 7.00
C ARG A 56 -9.63 17.26 7.15
N ILE A 57 -10.72 17.89 7.58
CA ILE A 57 -12.07 17.32 7.61
C ILE A 57 -12.61 17.30 6.18
N ASN A 58 -12.77 16.09 5.64
CA ASN A 58 -13.62 15.67 4.52
C ASN A 58 -13.95 16.72 3.43
N SER A 59 -13.06 16.84 2.44
CA SER A 59 -13.43 17.32 1.10
C SER A 59 -12.64 16.56 0.05
N VAL A 60 -13.19 15.42 -0.42
CA VAL A 60 -12.55 14.43 -1.30
C VAL A 60 -11.35 13.77 -0.62
N PRO A 61 -11.23 12.42 -0.59
CA PRO A 61 -10.02 11.79 -0.12
C PRO A 61 -8.82 12.28 -0.96
N ASP A 62 -7.94 13.07 -0.36
CA ASP A 62 -6.72 13.52 -1.02
C ASP A 62 -5.68 12.39 -0.98
N PHE A 63 -5.82 11.47 -1.94
CA PHE A 63 -4.87 10.39 -2.14
C PHE A 63 -3.58 10.85 -2.83
N SER A 64 -3.37 12.15 -3.06
CA SER A 64 -2.17 12.64 -3.75
C SER A 64 -0.89 12.17 -3.05
N SER A 65 -0.90 12.13 -1.71
CA SER A 65 0.24 11.64 -0.94
C SER A 65 0.51 10.14 -1.15
N ASP A 66 -0.54 9.32 -1.25
CA ASP A 66 -0.42 7.88 -1.52
C ASP A 66 0.03 7.63 -2.95
N LEU A 67 -0.53 8.34 -3.94
CA LEU A 67 -0.15 8.22 -5.35
C LEU A 67 1.29 8.70 -5.60
N THR A 68 1.68 9.86 -5.06
CA THR A 68 3.08 10.33 -5.15
C THR A 68 4.05 9.36 -4.46
N ARG A 69 3.65 8.74 -3.34
CA ARG A 69 4.45 7.65 -2.74
C ARG A 69 4.60 6.49 -3.71
N TRP A 70 3.50 6.03 -4.32
CA TRP A 70 3.54 4.92 -5.27
C TRP A 70 4.35 5.23 -6.54
N GLU A 71 4.23 6.43 -7.13
CA GLU A 71 5.13 6.89 -8.21
C GLU A 71 6.60 6.85 -7.76
N GLY A 72 6.87 7.28 -6.52
CA GLY A 72 8.18 7.19 -5.91
C GLY A 72 8.68 5.75 -5.77
N ASN A 73 7.83 4.83 -5.31
CA ASN A 73 8.16 3.41 -5.16
C ASN A 73 8.45 2.75 -6.50
N TYR A 74 7.63 2.99 -7.52
CA TYR A 74 7.89 2.52 -8.88
C TYR A 74 9.21 3.09 -9.41
N GLY A 75 9.50 4.36 -9.15
CA GLY A 75 10.80 4.96 -9.48
C GLY A 75 12.00 4.33 -8.75
N LYS A 76 11.82 3.83 -7.52
CA LYS A 76 12.87 3.09 -6.78
C LYS A 76 13.04 1.66 -7.29
N LEU A 77 11.96 0.98 -7.64
CA LEU A 77 11.98 -0.39 -8.17
C LEU A 77 12.56 -0.45 -9.57
N PHE A 78 12.13 0.45 -10.45
CA PHE A 78 12.35 0.34 -11.89
C PHE A 78 13.14 1.52 -12.48
N GLY A 79 13.57 2.45 -11.63
CA GLY A 79 14.34 3.63 -12.00
C GLY A 79 13.48 4.89 -12.20
N LEU A 80 14.03 6.04 -11.83
CA LEU A 80 13.30 7.32 -11.73
C LEU A 80 12.71 7.84 -13.05
N LYS A 81 13.18 7.31 -14.19
CA LYS A 81 12.64 7.65 -15.53
C LYS A 81 11.41 6.81 -15.91
N GLN A 82 11.09 5.77 -15.15
CA GLN A 82 10.02 4.82 -15.42
C GLN A 82 8.85 4.99 -14.44
N LYS A 83 8.60 6.21 -13.97
CA LYS A 83 7.47 6.47 -13.09
C LYS A 83 6.17 6.40 -13.89
N PRO A 84 5.20 5.57 -13.48
CA PRO A 84 3.90 5.55 -14.13
C PRO A 84 3.13 6.83 -13.81
N ASP A 85 2.27 7.26 -14.74
CA ASP A 85 1.24 8.26 -14.45
C ASP A 85 0.09 7.56 -13.72
N LEU A 86 -0.14 7.92 -12.45
CA LEU A 86 -1.18 7.32 -11.62
C LEU A 86 -2.46 8.15 -11.57
N SER A 87 -2.54 9.26 -12.30
CA SER A 87 -3.68 10.20 -12.25
C SER A 87 -5.02 9.56 -12.64
N ALA A 88 -4.98 8.55 -13.52
CA ALA A 88 -6.16 7.82 -13.98
C ALA A 88 -6.54 6.61 -13.11
N VAL A 89 -5.72 6.23 -12.11
CA VAL A 89 -6.00 5.07 -11.27
C VAL A 89 -7.15 5.38 -10.33
N ARG A 90 -8.25 4.62 -10.46
CA ARG A 90 -9.37 4.71 -9.53
C ARG A 90 -8.99 4.07 -8.20
N ILE A 91 -9.05 4.86 -7.13
CA ILE A 91 -8.81 4.39 -5.78
C ILE A 91 -10.15 3.99 -5.14
N PRO A 92 -10.27 2.76 -4.59
CA PRO A 92 -11.47 2.35 -3.88
C PRO A 92 -11.67 3.13 -2.59
N GLU A 93 -12.92 3.17 -2.10
CA GLU A 93 -13.23 3.78 -0.82
C GLU A 93 -12.43 3.09 0.29
N LYS A 94 -11.80 3.90 1.16
CA LYS A 94 -10.99 3.39 2.25
C LYS A 94 -11.92 2.78 3.31
N PRO A 95 -11.74 1.50 3.68
CA PRO A 95 -12.59 0.88 4.70
C PRO A 95 -12.49 1.60 6.05
N GLU A 96 -13.63 1.90 6.64
CA GLU A 96 -13.74 2.53 7.97
C GLU A 96 -13.94 1.48 9.08
N GLY A 97 -13.48 1.77 10.30
CA GLY A 97 -13.69 0.90 11.47
C GLY A 97 -12.84 -0.38 11.52
N ILE A 98 -11.95 -0.60 10.55
CA ILE A 98 -11.12 -1.82 10.42
C ILE A 98 -9.67 -1.63 10.93
N GLY A 99 -9.29 -0.39 11.28
CA GLY A 99 -7.95 -0.02 11.74
C GLY A 99 -7.13 0.72 10.68
N PRO A 100 -5.79 0.81 10.84
CA PRO A 100 -4.95 1.48 9.86
C PRO A 100 -4.92 0.69 8.54
N MET A 101 -5.09 1.39 7.42
CA MET A 101 -5.11 0.80 6.09
C MET A 101 -3.98 1.38 5.24
N ARG A 102 -3.42 0.53 4.38
CA ARG A 102 -2.36 0.85 3.42
C ARG A 102 -2.87 0.59 2.01
N LEU A 103 -2.65 1.57 1.13
CA LEU A 103 -3.01 1.46 -0.29
C LEU A 103 -1.91 0.70 -1.02
N ILE A 104 -2.29 -0.24 -1.87
CA ILE A 104 -1.43 -0.86 -2.87
C ILE A 104 -1.90 -0.38 -4.24
N VAL A 105 -0.99 0.13 -5.07
CA VAL A 105 -1.27 0.51 -6.46
C VAL A 105 -0.51 -0.43 -7.37
N VAL A 106 -1.23 -1.10 -8.27
CA VAL A 106 -0.67 -2.04 -9.24
C VAL A 106 -0.85 -1.48 -10.64
N VAL A 107 0.27 -1.29 -11.33
CA VAL A 107 0.37 -0.83 -12.71
C VAL A 107 1.14 -1.84 -13.54
N LEU A 108 0.68 -2.10 -14.77
CA LEU A 108 1.45 -2.80 -15.79
C LEU A 108 2.17 -1.77 -16.66
N MET A 109 3.50 -1.79 -16.65
CA MET A 109 4.28 -1.06 -17.66
C MET A 109 4.45 -1.96 -18.89
N ASP A 110 4.51 -1.37 -20.09
CA ASP A 110 4.55 -2.11 -21.36
C ASP A 110 5.62 -3.21 -21.38
N TRP A 111 6.81 -2.91 -20.86
CA TRP A 111 7.93 -3.86 -20.81
C TRP A 111 7.76 -4.98 -19.77
N MET A 112 6.79 -4.86 -18.85
CA MET A 112 6.44 -5.88 -17.86
C MET A 112 5.32 -6.81 -18.32
N GLU A 113 4.67 -6.53 -19.46
CA GLU A 113 3.38 -7.12 -19.83
C GLU A 113 3.36 -8.66 -19.72
N GLU A 114 4.39 -9.31 -20.23
CA GLU A 114 4.45 -10.78 -20.27
C GLU A 114 4.87 -11.42 -18.95
N ARG A 115 5.60 -10.68 -18.09
CA ARG A 115 6.23 -11.26 -16.89
C ARG A 115 6.23 -10.33 -15.67
N PRO A 116 5.06 -9.82 -15.22
CA PRO A 116 4.99 -8.87 -14.12
C PRO A 116 5.58 -9.39 -12.80
N PHE A 117 5.45 -10.68 -12.49
CA PHE A 117 5.98 -11.26 -11.25
C PHE A 117 7.51 -11.33 -11.30
N PHE A 118 8.08 -11.79 -12.41
CA PHE A 118 9.53 -11.84 -12.63
C PHE A 118 10.16 -10.45 -12.54
N HIS A 119 9.61 -9.46 -13.24
CA HIS A 119 10.16 -8.11 -13.25
C HIS A 119 10.06 -7.45 -11.88
N THR A 120 8.96 -7.65 -11.16
CA THR A 120 8.81 -7.16 -9.79
C THR A 120 9.82 -7.86 -8.86
N GLN A 121 9.94 -9.19 -8.92
CA GLN A 121 10.90 -9.94 -8.12
C GLN A 121 12.34 -9.47 -8.36
N LYS A 122 12.73 -9.29 -9.62
CA LYS A 122 14.06 -8.80 -10.00
C LYS A 122 14.33 -7.40 -9.45
N ALA A 123 13.33 -6.51 -9.50
CA ALA A 123 13.45 -5.20 -8.91
C ALA A 123 13.63 -5.25 -7.39
N LEU A 124 12.95 -6.17 -6.68
CA LEU A 124 13.13 -6.33 -5.23
C LEU A 124 14.53 -6.85 -4.87
N GLU A 125 15.09 -7.75 -5.68
CA GLU A 125 16.43 -8.33 -5.47
C GLU A 125 17.55 -7.27 -5.44
N GLU A 126 17.35 -6.11 -6.08
CA GLU A 126 18.29 -4.99 -6.04
C GLU A 126 18.31 -4.24 -4.69
N HIS A 127 17.28 -4.42 -3.86
CA HIS A 127 17.12 -3.70 -2.58
C HIS A 127 17.32 -4.59 -1.36
N PHE A 128 16.98 -5.88 -1.46
CA PHE A 128 17.16 -6.84 -0.38
C PHE A 128 17.20 -8.29 -0.89
N PRO A 129 17.78 -9.23 -0.12
CA PRO A 129 17.81 -10.64 -0.50
C PRO A 129 16.40 -11.15 -0.77
N CYS A 130 16.24 -11.85 -1.89
CA CYS A 130 15.00 -12.54 -2.24
C CYS A 130 15.26 -14.01 -2.60
N TRP A 131 14.20 -14.81 -2.54
CA TRP A 131 14.18 -16.18 -3.04
C TRP A 131 12.78 -16.56 -3.49
N GLN A 132 12.69 -17.36 -4.54
CA GLN A 132 11.46 -17.95 -5.03
C GLN A 132 11.67 -19.45 -5.27
N TYR A 133 10.66 -20.27 -4.96
CA TYR A 133 10.79 -21.73 -5.07
C TYR A 133 10.89 -22.25 -6.51
N THR A 134 10.39 -21.48 -7.47
CA THR A 134 10.36 -21.82 -8.89
C THR A 134 11.22 -20.85 -9.69
N GLY A 135 11.64 -21.24 -10.89
CA GLY A 135 12.38 -20.36 -11.79
C GLY A 135 11.51 -19.27 -12.42
N ASP A 136 10.18 -19.41 -12.43
CA ASP A 136 9.28 -18.50 -13.13
C ASP A 136 7.90 -18.41 -12.45
N LEU A 137 7.69 -17.38 -11.63
CA LEU A 137 6.43 -17.16 -10.92
C LEU A 137 5.27 -16.86 -11.87
N ASP A 138 5.54 -16.24 -13.03
CA ASP A 138 4.52 -15.92 -14.03
C ASP A 138 3.91 -17.18 -14.67
N LYS A 139 4.71 -18.22 -14.87
CA LYS A 139 4.22 -19.52 -15.38
C LYS A 139 3.53 -20.36 -14.32
N GLU A 140 3.92 -20.16 -13.08
CA GLU A 140 3.43 -20.94 -11.96
C GLU A 140 2.06 -20.43 -11.49
N PHE A 141 1.93 -19.12 -11.26
CA PHE A 141 0.72 -18.49 -10.70
C PHE A 141 -0.11 -17.80 -11.79
N THR A 142 -0.74 -18.63 -12.62
CA THR A 142 -1.50 -18.18 -13.80
C THR A 142 -2.91 -17.68 -13.49
N ILE A 143 -3.45 -17.99 -12.32
CA ILE A 143 -4.81 -17.58 -11.90
C ILE A 143 -4.67 -16.51 -10.84
N ASN A 144 -5.22 -15.32 -11.09
CA ASN A 144 -5.18 -14.19 -10.16
C ASN A 144 -6.53 -13.49 -10.15
N ASP A 145 -7.08 -13.23 -8.97
CA ASP A 145 -8.34 -12.50 -8.79
C ASP A 145 -8.27 -11.11 -9.41
N ARG A 146 -7.08 -10.49 -9.35
CA ARG A 146 -6.78 -9.17 -9.90
C ARG A 146 -5.45 -9.26 -10.64
N HIS A 147 -5.45 -8.82 -11.90
CA HIS A 147 -4.28 -8.88 -12.77
C HIS A 147 -4.13 -7.56 -13.53
N PRO A 148 -2.92 -6.96 -13.60
CA PRO A 148 -2.77 -5.62 -14.16
C PRO A 148 -2.89 -5.58 -15.70
N LYS A 149 -2.93 -6.74 -16.36
CA LYS A 149 -3.37 -6.86 -17.78
C LYS A 149 -4.81 -6.37 -18.01
N ASN A 150 -5.64 -6.37 -16.97
CA ASN A 150 -7.02 -5.87 -17.02
C ASN A 150 -7.11 -4.36 -16.74
N GLY A 151 -5.98 -3.66 -16.69
CA GLY A 151 -5.86 -2.25 -16.34
C GLY A 151 -5.23 -2.04 -14.96
N SER A 152 -4.63 -0.87 -14.77
CA SER A 152 -4.08 -0.44 -13.48
C SER A 152 -5.18 -0.35 -12.42
N TYR A 153 -4.88 -0.79 -11.21
CA TYR A 153 -5.85 -0.83 -10.11
C TYR A 153 -5.20 -0.52 -8.77
N ALA A 154 -6.05 -0.26 -7.78
CA ALA A 154 -5.66 0.03 -6.41
C ALA A 154 -6.48 -0.82 -5.45
N VAL A 155 -5.87 -1.25 -4.35
CA VAL A 155 -6.51 -2.02 -3.28
C VAL A 155 -6.06 -1.55 -1.90
N TRP A 156 -6.93 -1.68 -0.91
CA TRP A 156 -6.58 -1.48 0.50
C TRP A 156 -6.27 -2.81 1.18
N VAL A 157 -5.26 -2.79 2.05
CA VAL A 157 -4.97 -3.85 3.02
C VAL A 157 -4.77 -3.24 4.41
N LYS A 158 -4.94 -4.01 5.48
CA LYS A 158 -4.56 -3.53 6.83
C LYS A 158 -3.06 -3.23 6.89
N ASP A 159 -2.68 -2.07 7.42
CA ASP A 159 -1.28 -1.67 7.64
C ASP A 159 -0.73 -2.30 8.92
N VAL A 160 -0.46 -3.60 8.85
CA VAL A 160 0.07 -4.40 9.96
C VAL A 160 1.29 -5.19 9.49
N GLN A 161 2.26 -5.36 10.40
CA GLN A 161 3.51 -6.06 10.07
C GLN A 161 3.26 -7.55 9.77
N GLU A 162 2.46 -8.20 10.60
CA GLU A 162 2.07 -9.59 10.44
C GLU A 162 0.63 -9.66 9.94
N ALA A 163 0.33 -10.62 9.04
CA ALA A 163 -1.04 -10.89 8.64
C ALA A 163 -1.94 -11.22 9.85
N GLY A 164 -3.22 -10.83 9.75
CA GLY A 164 -4.18 -10.84 10.86
C GLY A 164 -4.35 -12.22 11.49
N GLU A 165 -4.28 -12.27 12.82
CA GLU A 165 -4.44 -13.52 13.59
C GLU A 165 -5.84 -14.13 13.44
N GLU A 166 -6.85 -13.32 13.11
CA GLU A 166 -8.21 -13.78 12.81
C GLU A 166 -8.28 -14.76 11.61
N PHE A 167 -7.22 -14.85 10.81
CA PHE A 167 -7.08 -15.76 9.68
C PHE A 167 -6.11 -16.92 9.95
N ALA A 168 -5.59 -17.07 11.17
CA ALA A 168 -4.77 -18.20 11.55
C ALA A 168 -5.56 -19.52 11.48
N ASN A 169 -4.89 -20.62 11.12
CA ASN A 169 -5.48 -21.96 10.97
C ASN A 169 -6.60 -22.06 9.91
N LYS A 170 -6.83 -21.04 9.09
CA LYS A 170 -7.77 -21.09 7.97
C LYS A 170 -7.04 -21.51 6.71
N SER A 171 -7.57 -22.53 6.04
CA SER A 171 -7.13 -22.87 4.69
C SER A 171 -7.67 -21.86 3.68
N VAL A 172 -7.18 -21.89 2.45
CA VAL A 172 -7.77 -21.07 1.38
C VAL A 172 -9.20 -21.51 1.07
N ASP A 173 -9.52 -22.78 1.23
CA ASP A 173 -10.90 -23.28 1.06
C ASP A 173 -11.84 -22.71 2.14
N ASP A 174 -11.38 -22.62 3.39
CA ASP A 174 -12.13 -21.97 4.47
C ASP A 174 -12.38 -20.49 4.14
N LEU A 175 -11.34 -19.78 3.68
CA LEU A 175 -11.43 -18.37 3.30
C LEU A 175 -12.44 -18.16 2.15
N VAL A 176 -12.41 -19.02 1.13
CA VAL A 176 -13.40 -18.96 0.02
C VAL A 176 -14.82 -19.15 0.54
N ALA A 177 -15.04 -20.13 1.44
CA ALA A 177 -16.35 -20.36 2.04
C ALA A 177 -16.85 -19.14 2.86
N GLU A 178 -15.94 -18.37 3.44
CA GLU A 178 -16.22 -17.12 4.15
C GLU A 178 -16.35 -15.88 3.24
N GLN A 179 -16.37 -16.07 1.91
CA GLN A 179 -16.39 -14.97 0.92
C GLN A 179 -15.23 -13.97 1.11
N TYR A 180 -14.08 -14.49 1.53
CA TYR A 180 -12.91 -13.70 1.78
C TYR A 180 -12.14 -13.39 0.49
N THR A 181 -11.86 -12.12 0.24
CA THR A 181 -10.99 -11.66 -0.84
C THR A 181 -9.58 -11.43 -0.29
N GLY A 182 -8.63 -12.25 -0.71
CA GLY A 182 -7.24 -12.17 -0.24
C GLY A 182 -6.31 -11.47 -1.22
N ILE A 183 -5.15 -11.07 -0.70
CA ILE A 183 -4.07 -10.47 -1.47
C ILE A 183 -3.55 -11.42 -2.56
N THR A 184 -3.18 -10.87 -3.72
CA THR A 184 -2.43 -11.60 -4.77
C THR A 184 -0.93 -11.60 -4.46
N VAL A 185 -0.15 -12.48 -5.10
CA VAL A 185 1.31 -12.50 -4.89
C VAL A 185 2.00 -11.24 -5.43
N LEU A 186 1.49 -10.65 -6.52
CA LEU A 186 2.02 -9.38 -7.06
C LEU A 186 1.75 -8.22 -6.10
N GLU A 187 0.52 -8.12 -5.58
CA GLU A 187 0.17 -7.15 -4.55
C GLU A 187 1.07 -7.32 -3.31
N ARG A 188 1.37 -8.56 -2.91
CA ARG A 188 2.24 -8.83 -1.76
C ARG A 188 3.70 -8.45 -2.02
N GLN A 189 4.22 -8.66 -3.23
CA GLN A 189 5.56 -8.19 -3.64
C GLN A 189 5.64 -6.66 -3.58
N LEU A 190 4.65 -5.96 -4.13
CA LEU A 190 4.60 -4.49 -4.13
C LEU A 190 4.41 -3.93 -2.70
N LEU A 191 3.61 -4.60 -1.88
CA LEU A 191 3.45 -4.28 -0.47
C LEU A 191 4.76 -4.41 0.32
N GLU A 192 5.59 -5.42 0.01
CA GLU A 192 6.93 -5.55 0.60
C GLU A 192 7.79 -4.33 0.27
N ALA A 193 7.83 -3.93 -1.01
CA ALA A 193 8.58 -2.77 -1.44
C ALA A 193 8.12 -1.48 -0.72
N ASP A 194 6.81 -1.24 -0.66
CA ASP A 194 6.26 -0.04 -0.03
C ASP A 194 6.61 0.05 1.46
N VAL A 195 6.49 -1.06 2.19
CA VAL A 195 6.86 -1.13 3.62
C VAL A 195 8.36 -0.94 3.80
N PHE A 196 9.18 -1.63 3.03
CA PHE A 196 10.64 -1.51 3.11
C PHE A 196 11.10 -0.08 2.80
N PHE A 197 10.59 0.54 1.73
CA PHE A 197 10.99 1.89 1.36
C PHE A 197 10.49 2.98 2.30
N GLN A 198 9.39 2.74 3.01
CA GLN A 198 8.84 3.70 3.96
C GLN A 198 9.44 3.55 5.36
N LYS A 199 9.59 2.30 5.84
CA LYS A 199 9.92 1.98 7.23
C LYS A 199 11.31 1.37 7.40
N GLY A 200 11.93 0.86 6.33
CA GLY A 200 13.17 0.07 6.42
C GLY A 200 12.96 -1.30 7.06
N GLU A 201 11.73 -1.78 7.09
CA GLU A 201 11.32 -3.02 7.75
C GLU A 201 10.73 -4.00 6.75
N HIS A 202 10.67 -5.28 7.15
CA HIS A 202 10.06 -6.36 6.38
C HIS A 202 8.78 -6.87 7.05
N LEU A 203 7.83 -7.27 6.22
CA LEU A 203 6.56 -7.85 6.67
C LEU A 203 6.70 -9.36 6.89
N ASP A 204 5.80 -9.92 7.70
CA ASP A 204 5.65 -11.37 7.89
C ASP A 204 6.96 -12.04 8.33
N ARG A 205 7.55 -11.56 9.43
CA ARG A 205 8.78 -12.11 10.03
C ARG A 205 8.50 -13.31 10.93
N GLN A 206 7.28 -13.39 11.46
CA GLN A 206 6.85 -14.45 12.37
C GLN A 206 5.86 -15.40 11.72
N ASN A 207 5.10 -14.90 10.74
CA ASN A 207 4.08 -15.66 10.04
C ASN A 207 4.34 -15.65 8.54
N VAL A 208 3.43 -16.28 7.81
CA VAL A 208 3.49 -16.42 6.37
C VAL A 208 2.19 -15.94 5.77
N THR A 209 2.27 -14.94 4.87
CA THR A 209 1.10 -14.48 4.15
C THR A 209 0.69 -15.53 3.12
N LEU A 210 -0.51 -16.08 3.24
CA LEU A 210 -1.20 -16.82 2.18
C LEU A 210 -1.78 -15.82 1.17
N CYS A 211 -1.21 -15.79 -0.03
CA CYS A 211 -1.66 -14.95 -1.13
C CYS A 211 -2.85 -15.61 -1.85
N SER A 212 -3.98 -15.76 -1.14
CA SER A 212 -5.15 -16.53 -1.59
C SER A 212 -5.87 -15.93 -2.80
N GLY A 213 -5.52 -14.70 -3.21
CA GLY A 213 -5.99 -14.11 -4.47
C GLY A 213 -5.19 -14.57 -5.71
N SER A 214 -4.21 -15.44 -5.54
CA SER A 214 -3.41 -16.05 -6.61
C SER A 214 -3.41 -17.57 -6.46
N ARG A 215 -3.38 -18.30 -7.59
CA ARG A 215 -3.32 -19.77 -7.62
C ARG A 215 -2.49 -20.27 -8.80
N SER A 216 -1.85 -21.42 -8.59
CA SER A 216 -1.33 -22.22 -9.69
C SER A 216 -2.45 -22.99 -10.38
N ARG A 217 -2.14 -23.55 -11.56
CA ARG A 217 -3.08 -24.39 -12.32
C ARG A 217 -3.56 -25.60 -11.52
N ASP A 218 -2.70 -26.14 -10.66
CA ASP A 218 -2.99 -27.32 -9.82
C ASP A 218 -3.65 -26.93 -8.49
N GLY A 219 -4.00 -25.65 -8.30
CA GLY A 219 -4.71 -25.15 -7.13
C GLY A 219 -3.81 -24.82 -5.94
N CYS A 220 -2.49 -24.92 -6.07
CA CYS A 220 -1.55 -24.45 -5.04
C CYS A 220 -1.62 -22.92 -4.92
N VAL A 221 -1.39 -22.43 -3.71
CA VAL A 221 -1.52 -21.00 -3.38
C VAL A 221 -0.12 -20.45 -3.06
N PRO A 222 0.29 -19.32 -3.64
CA PRO A 222 1.54 -18.69 -3.25
C PRO A 222 1.50 -18.28 -1.78
N SER A 223 2.65 -18.36 -1.14
CA SER A 223 2.84 -17.73 0.14
C SER A 223 4.13 -16.93 0.18
N ALA A 224 4.08 -15.81 0.89
CA ALA A 224 5.18 -14.86 0.93
C ALA A 224 5.46 -14.38 2.36
N PHE A 225 6.74 -14.30 2.70
CA PHE A 225 7.18 -13.95 4.05
C PHE A 225 8.65 -13.53 4.09
N TRP A 226 9.05 -12.95 5.22
CA TRP A 226 10.43 -12.59 5.50
C TRP A 226 11.06 -13.55 6.51
N LEU A 227 12.29 -13.98 6.22
CA LEU A 227 13.13 -14.70 7.18
C LEU A 227 14.53 -14.08 7.21
N ASP A 228 15.41 -14.59 6.35
CA ASP A 228 16.72 -14.03 5.99
C ASP A 228 16.68 -13.28 4.65
N ARG A 229 15.56 -13.43 3.94
CA ARG A 229 15.27 -12.90 2.60
C ARG A 229 13.77 -12.87 2.41
N PHE A 230 13.29 -12.09 1.45
CA PHE A 230 11.90 -12.14 1.02
C PHE A 230 11.66 -13.41 0.20
N ARG A 231 10.85 -14.32 0.74
CA ARG A 231 10.62 -15.65 0.15
C ARG A 231 9.23 -15.71 -0.47
N VAL A 232 9.15 -16.23 -1.70
CA VAL A 232 7.91 -16.67 -2.32
C VAL A 232 7.94 -18.19 -2.49
N ARG A 233 7.01 -18.89 -1.84
CA ARG A 233 6.82 -20.34 -1.93
C ARG A 233 5.37 -20.67 -2.31
N TRP A 234 4.97 -21.92 -2.18
CA TRP A 234 3.58 -22.34 -2.30
C TRP A 234 3.11 -23.13 -1.08
N CYS A 235 1.80 -23.21 -0.91
CA CYS A 235 1.11 -24.06 0.05
C CYS A 235 -0.07 -24.76 -0.66
N GLY A 236 -0.43 -25.95 -0.20
CA GLY A 236 -1.67 -26.59 -0.66
C GLY A 236 -2.89 -25.79 -0.20
N ALA A 237 -3.94 -25.71 -1.03
CA ALA A 237 -5.13 -24.92 -0.74
C ALA A 237 -5.86 -25.32 0.57
N SER A 238 -5.79 -26.61 0.92
CA SER A 238 -6.38 -27.19 2.14
C SER A 238 -5.47 -27.12 3.36
N GLY A 239 -4.23 -26.62 3.21
CA GLY A 239 -3.26 -26.49 4.30
C GLY A 239 -3.75 -25.54 5.37
N ARG A 240 -3.70 -25.99 6.63
CA ARG A 240 -4.04 -25.20 7.81
C ARG A 240 -2.83 -25.18 8.74
N ASP A 241 -2.46 -24.00 9.20
CA ASP A 241 -1.36 -23.82 10.14
C ASP A 241 -1.55 -22.47 10.86
N PRO A 242 -1.18 -22.35 12.15
CA PRO A 242 -1.36 -21.12 12.92
C PRO A 242 -0.50 -19.94 12.41
N HIS A 243 0.59 -20.25 11.70
CA HIS A 243 1.48 -19.28 11.07
C HIS A 243 1.10 -18.95 9.63
N LEU A 244 0.18 -19.70 9.01
CA LEU A 244 -0.37 -19.37 7.70
C LEU A 244 -1.58 -18.44 7.89
N ARG A 245 -1.48 -17.21 7.38
CA ARG A 245 -2.50 -16.17 7.55
C ARG A 245 -2.66 -15.39 6.25
N SER A 246 -3.88 -15.07 5.84
CA SER A 246 -4.06 -14.24 4.65
C SER A 246 -4.21 -12.76 5.01
N ARG A 247 -3.94 -11.88 4.04
CA ARG A 247 -4.22 -10.43 4.14
C ARG A 247 -5.46 -10.10 3.32
N ARG A 248 -6.48 -9.55 3.97
CA ARG A 248 -7.74 -9.21 3.31
C ARG A 248 -7.53 -7.99 2.42
N VAL A 249 -8.17 -8.01 1.28
CA VAL A 249 -8.20 -6.92 0.31
C VAL A 249 -9.58 -6.28 0.28
N TRP A 250 -9.60 -4.95 0.18
CA TRP A 250 -10.77 -4.16 -0.16
C TRP A 250 -10.48 -3.38 -1.44
N ALA A 251 -11.29 -3.60 -2.48
CA ALA A 251 -11.09 -3.13 -3.84
C ALA A 251 -12.41 -2.64 -4.45
#